data_AF-A0A737ZMN6-F1
#
_entry.id   AF-A0A737ZMN6-F1
#
_cell.length_a   1.000
_cell.length_b   1.000
_cell.length_c   1.000
_cell.angle_alpha   90.00
_cell.angle_beta   90.00
_cell.angle_gamma   90.00
#
_symmetry.space_group_name_H-M   'P 1'
#
loop_
_entity.id
_entity.type
_entity.pdbx_description
1 polymer ?
#
loop_
_entity_poly.entity_id
_entity_poly.type
_entity_poly.pdbx_seq_one_letter_code
_entity_poly.pdbx_strand_id
1 'polypeptide(L)' 'GEHLADQLILPLALAGEGAFTVARASAHLLTNIAVVERFLPVRFSCEATESGYLVRVSD' A
#
# COMPACT_ATOMS: atom_id res chain seq x y z
N GLY A 1 -6.35 10.33 -4.65
CA GLY A 1 -5.41 11.34 -4.11
C GLY A 1 -4.53 10.69 -3.07
N GLU A 2 -3.40 11.31 -2.72
CA GLU A 2 -2.43 10.77 -1.74
C GLU A 2 -3.10 10.31 -0.44
N HIS A 3 -4.01 11.11 0.11
CA HIS A 3 -4.72 10.79 1.36
C HIS A 3 -5.62 9.56 1.29
N LEU A 4 -6.09 9.16 0.09
CA LEU A 4 -6.93 7.97 -0.06
C LEU A 4 -6.09 6.69 -0.01
N ALA A 5 -4.86 6.73 -0.52
CA ALA A 5 -3.93 5.61 -0.48
C ALA A 5 -3.66 5.19 0.97
N ASP A 6 -3.39 6.18 1.83
CA ASP A 6 -3.12 5.97 3.26
C ASP A 6 -4.31 5.33 3.99
N GLN A 7 -5.55 5.62 3.57
CA GLN A 7 -6.76 5.04 4.17
C GLN A 7 -6.99 3.58 3.76
N LEU A 8 -6.46 3.13 2.63
CA LEU A 8 -6.66 1.78 2.11
C LEU A 8 -5.61 0.78 2.60
N ILE A 9 -4.45 1.25 3.05
CA ILE A 9 -3.35 0.40 3.55
C ILE A 9 -3.83 -0.53 4.67
N LEU A 10 -4.43 0.02 5.73
CA LEU A 10 -4.80 -0.78 6.90
C LEU A 10 -5.97 -1.74 6.63
N PRO A 11 -7.09 -1.34 5.98
CA PRO A 11 -8.16 -2.26 5.64
C PRO A 11 -7.70 -3.44 4.75
N LEU A 12 -6.86 -3.18 3.75
CA LEU A 12 -6.34 -4.24 2.87
C LEU A 12 -5.35 -5.16 3.60
N ALA A 13 -4.51 -4.61 4.48
CA ALA A 13 -3.62 -5.42 5.32
C ALA A 13 -4.39 -6.32 6.29
N LEU A 14 -5.50 -5.83 6.86
CA LEU A 14 -6.37 -6.64 7.73
C LEU A 14 -7.16 -7.70 6.95
N ALA A 15 -7.46 -7.45 5.68
CA ALA A 15 -8.04 -8.43 4.78
C ALA A 15 -7.02 -9.52 4.34
N GLY A 16 -5.72 -9.25 4.46
CA GLY A 16 -4.63 -10.16 4.08
C GLY A 16 -4.25 -10.07 2.61
N GLU A 17 -5.15 -9.61 1.74
CA GLU A 17 -4.89 -9.50 0.30
C GLU A 17 -5.57 -8.26 -0.32
N GLY A 18 -5.04 -7.84 -1.46
CA GLY A 18 -5.69 -6.81 -2.29
C GLY A 18 -4.70 -5.95 -3.05
N ALA A 19 -5.24 -5.01 -3.83
CA ALA A 19 -4.41 -4.08 -4.59
C ALA A 19 -5.14 -2.76 -4.85
N PHE A 20 -4.37 -1.68 -5.01
CA PHE A 20 -4.87 -0.38 -5.42
C PHE A 20 -3.80 0.40 -6.19
N THR A 21 -4.24 1.36 -7.01
CA THR A 21 -3.34 2.20 -7.81
C THR A 21 -3.20 3.61 -7.21
N VAL A 22 -2.00 4.16 -7.28
CA VAL A 22 -1.69 5.53 -6.86
C VAL A 22 -0.89 6.26 -7.92
N ALA A 23 -1.13 7.56 -8.10
CA ALA A 23 -0.37 8.36 -9.06
C ALA A 23 1.11 8.52 -8.65
N ARG A 24 1.41 8.48 -7.35
CA ARG A 24 2.77 8.58 -6.79
C ARG A 24 2.92 7.71 -5.55
N ALA A 25 4.08 7.08 -5.39
CA ALA A 25 4.48 6.46 -4.12
C ALA A 25 5.09 7.53 -3.20
N SER A 26 4.26 8.19 -2.40
CA SER A 26 4.73 9.26 -1.52
C SER A 26 5.46 8.74 -0.28
N ALA A 27 6.22 9.61 0.39
CA ALA A 27 6.92 9.27 1.62
C ALA A 27 5.97 8.80 2.75
N HIS A 28 4.76 9.37 2.80
CA HIS A 28 3.71 8.96 3.74
C HIS A 28 3.26 7.53 3.49
N LEU A 29 2.94 7.20 2.23
CA LEU A 29 2.54 5.85 1.83
C LEU A 29 3.60 4.81 2.20
N LEU A 30 4.87 5.08 1.86
CA LEU A 30 5.99 4.18 2.13
C LEU A 30 6.22 3.97 3.63
N THR A 31 6.07 5.03 4.42
CA THR A 31 6.18 4.96 5.89
C THR A 31 5.02 4.16 6.49
N ASN A 32 3.78 4.36 6.00
CA ASN A 32 2.61 3.61 6.44
C ASN A 32 2.75 2.12 6.14
N ILE A 33 3.22 1.76 4.93
CA ILE A 33 3.56 0.37 4.57
C ILE A 33 4.56 -0.21 5.59
N ALA A 34 5.68 0.47 5.82
CA ALA A 34 6.72 -0.01 6.72
C ALA A 34 6.24 -0.18 8.17
N VAL A 35 5.34 0.70 8.63
CA VAL A 35 4.68 0.56 9.94
C VAL A 35 3.78 -0.67 9.93
N VAL A 36 2.89 -0.82 8.95
CA VAL A 36 1.94 -1.94 8.92
C VAL A 36 2.65 -3.31 8.83
N GLU A 37 3.68 -3.44 8.00
CA GLU A 37 4.48 -4.68 7.89
C GLU A 37 5.22 -5.05 9.19
N ARG A 38 5.37 -4.11 10.14
CA ARG A 38 5.93 -4.37 11.46
C ARG A 38 4.93 -5.02 12.42
N PHE A 39 3.64 -4.76 12.24
CA PHE A 39 2.58 -5.19 13.15
C PHE A 39 1.72 -6.33 12.60
N LEU A 40 1.57 -6.43 11.28
CA LEU A 40 0.77 -7.45 10.61
C LEU A 40 1.67 -8.36 9.77
N PRO A 41 1.37 -9.67 9.68
CA PRO A 41 2.13 -10.63 8.89
C PRO A 41 1.77 -10.50 7.40
N VAL A 42 1.90 -9.31 6.83
CA VAL A 42 1.66 -9.05 5.41
C VAL A 42 2.88 -8.41 4.76
N ARG A 43 2.92 -8.45 3.43
CA ARG A 43 3.92 -7.79 2.60
C ARG A 43 3.26 -6.91 1.56
N PHE A 44 3.87 -5.76 1.31
CA PHE A 44 3.45 -4.86 0.24
C PHE A 44 4.46 -4.88 -0.91
N SER A 45 3.97 -4.92 -2.14
CA SER A 45 4.76 -4.64 -3.35
C SER A 45 4.29 -3.36 -4.02
N CYS A 46 5.23 -2.60 -4.57
CA CYS A 46 4.96 -1.38 -5.33
C CYS A 46 5.58 -1.51 -6.71
N GLU A 47 4.74 -1.64 -7.74
CA GLU A 47 5.15 -1.81 -9.13
C GLU A 47 4.83 -0.55 -9.93
N ALA A 48 5.81 -0.04 -10.69
CA ALA A 48 5.57 1.09 -11.59
C ALA A 48 4.67 0.69 -12.76
N THR A 49 3.78 1.59 -13.16
CA THR A 49 2.83 1.46 -14.27
C THR A 49 2.93 2.71 -15.16
N GLU A 50 2.23 2.74 -16.30
CA GLU A 50 2.25 3.88 -17.23
C GLU A 50 1.85 5.21 -16.58
N SER A 51 0.99 5.18 -15.55
CA SER A 51 0.41 6.38 -14.94
C SER A 51 0.59 6.46 -13.41
N GLY A 52 1.52 5.70 -12.83
CA GLY A 52 1.75 5.68 -11.39
C GLY A 52 2.27 4.35 -10.88
N TYR A 53 1.76 3.89 -9.75
CA TYR A 53 2.17 2.66 -9.09
C TYR A 53 0.97 1.78 -8.75
N LEU A 54 1.11 0.48 -8.96
CA LEU A 54 0.24 -0.54 -8.40
C LEU A 54 0.82 -1.01 -7.07
N VAL A 55 0.05 -0.86 -6.00
CA VAL A 55 0.38 -1.35 -4.67
C VAL A 55 -0.41 -2.63 -4.44
N ARG A 56 0.26 -3.74 -4.11
CA ARG A 56 -0.37 -5.01 -3.75
C ARG A 56 -0.04 -5.37 -2.32
N VAL A 57 -0.96 -6.04 -1.64
CA VAL A 57 -0.73 -6.68 -0.33
C VAL A 57 -1.04 -8.17 -0.42
N SER A 58 -0.26 -8.95 0.30
CA SER A 58 -0.43 -10.40 0.47
C SER A 58 0.07 -10.82 1.85
N ASP A 59 -0.55 -11.83 2.47
CA ASP A 59 -0.11 -12.47 3.71
C ASP A 59 0.99 -13.53 3.50
#